data_AF-A0A7C5CM03-F1
#
_entry.id   AF-A0A7C5CM03-F1
#
_cell.length_a   1.000
_cell.length_b   1.000
_cell.length_c   1.000
_cell.angle_alpha   90.00
_cell.angle_beta   90.00
_cell.angle_gamma   90.00
#
_symmetry.space_group_name_H-M   'P 1'
#
loop_
_entity.id
_entity.type
_entity.pdbx_description
1 polymer ?
#
loop_
_entity_poly.entity_id
_entity_poly.type
_entity_poly.pdbx_seq_one_letter_code
_entity_poly.pdbx_strand_id
1 'polypeptide(L)'
;MYELLRLLRDKAKESARRHNPKRPVAYWREEDHLDGQIVQAFVGILRTRGCYWALTGGCTMCGYIKDAYMRDLDPSELRAQIKYLGEEYSGEPYVKIFTSGSFLDPNEIPCEMYEDVLSVFSDAKVISIESRPEFVKDETLKILSRLSDKFNIRIEISIGLESSNEQIFRKLINKGFSI
;
A
#
# COMPACT_ATOMS: atom_id res chain seq x y z
N MET A 1 -20.85 -10.11 -14.95
CA MET A 1 -20.21 -9.48 -13.76
C MET A 1 -18.85 -8.89 -14.09
N TYR A 2 -17.90 -9.67 -14.63
CA TYR A 2 -16.54 -9.19 -14.90
C TYR A 2 -16.43 -8.06 -15.94
N GLU A 3 -17.28 -8.05 -16.97
CA GLU A 3 -17.30 -6.97 -17.97
C GLU A 3 -17.75 -5.63 -17.38
N LEU A 4 -18.79 -5.62 -16.55
CA LEU A 4 -19.24 -4.41 -15.85
C LEU A 4 -18.14 -3.86 -14.94
N LEU A 5 -17.45 -4.74 -14.20
CA LEU A 5 -16.31 -4.33 -13.38
C LEU A 5 -15.18 -3.73 -14.22
N ARG A 6 -14.85 -4.32 -15.37
CA ARG A 6 -13.86 -3.73 -16.31
C ARG A 6 -14.27 -2.33 -16.75
N LEU A 7 -15.53 -2.16 -17.19
CA LEU A 7 -16.06 -0.85 -17.58
C LEU A 7 -15.99 0.19 -16.45
N LEU A 8 -16.33 -0.19 -15.23
CA LEU A 8 -16.23 0.70 -14.06
C LEU A 8 -14.78 1.11 -13.77
N ARG A 9 -13.82 0.19 -13.94
CA ARG A 9 -12.40 0.52 -13.77
C ARG A 9 -11.86 1.36 -14.91
N ASP A 10 -12.32 1.14 -16.13
CA ASP A 10 -11.93 1.99 -17.27
C ASP A 10 -12.43 3.42 -17.09
N LYS A 11 -13.64 3.61 -16.55
CA LYS A 11 -14.09 4.95 -16.13
C LYS A 11 -13.23 5.55 -15.00
N ALA A 12 -12.81 4.73 -14.03
CA ALA A 12 -11.92 5.18 -12.98
C ALA A 12 -10.56 5.66 -13.53
N LYS A 13 -10.07 5.05 -14.63
CA LYS A 13 -8.86 5.50 -15.36
C LYS A 13 -8.98 6.92 -15.89
N GLU A 14 -10.17 7.32 -16.32
CA GLU A 14 -10.39 8.68 -16.82
C GLU A 14 -10.32 9.73 -15.70
N SER A 15 -10.85 9.42 -14.51
CA SER A 15 -10.80 10.33 -13.36
C SER A 15 -9.40 10.49 -12.76
N ALA A 16 -8.55 9.45 -12.85
CA ALA A 16 -7.19 9.45 -12.28
C ALA A 16 -6.32 10.62 -12.77
N ARG A 17 -6.56 11.10 -14.00
CA ARG A 17 -5.82 12.21 -14.63
C ARG A 17 -5.91 13.54 -13.86
N ARG A 18 -6.90 13.69 -12.98
CA ARG A 18 -7.13 14.93 -12.21
C ARG A 18 -6.37 14.96 -10.88
N HIS A 19 -5.77 13.84 -10.46
CA HIS A 19 -5.08 13.77 -9.17
C HIS A 19 -3.71 14.45 -9.22
N ASN A 20 -3.31 15.02 -8.09
CA ASN A 20 -1.96 15.54 -7.91
C ASN A 20 -1.01 14.39 -7.52
N PRO A 21 0.01 14.05 -8.33
CA PRO A 21 0.91 12.94 -8.03
C PRO A 21 1.85 13.20 -6.85
N LYS A 22 1.97 14.45 -6.39
CA LYS A 22 2.82 14.84 -5.26
C LYS A 22 2.08 14.91 -3.93
N ARG A 23 0.79 14.56 -3.91
CA ARG A 23 -0.01 14.47 -2.68
C ARG A 23 -0.38 13.01 -2.42
N PRO A 24 -0.46 12.57 -1.15
CA PRO A 24 -1.04 11.26 -0.82
C PRO A 24 -2.54 11.25 -1.12
N VAL A 25 -3.16 10.07 -1.08
CA VAL A 25 -4.62 9.93 -1.22
C VAL A 25 -5.32 10.55 -0.03
N ALA A 26 -4.94 10.13 1.16
CA ALA A 26 -5.46 10.61 2.42
C ALA A 26 -4.49 10.24 3.54
N TYR A 27 -4.71 10.83 4.71
CA TYR A 27 -4.12 10.41 5.97
C TYR A 27 -5.11 10.68 7.11
N TRP A 28 -5.02 9.90 8.18
CA TRP A 28 -5.81 10.09 9.40
C TRP A 28 -5.11 9.42 10.58
N ARG A 29 -5.71 9.58 11.77
CA ARG A 29 -5.30 8.89 12.99
C ARG A 29 -6.44 7.99 13.45
N GLU A 30 -6.11 6.80 13.92
CA GLU A 30 -7.06 5.84 14.46
C GLU A 30 -6.49 5.15 15.70
N GLU A 31 -7.33 4.44 16.44
CA GLU A 31 -6.88 3.58 17.54
C GLU A 31 -6.59 2.18 17.01
N ASP A 32 -5.50 1.56 17.47
CA ASP A 32 -5.19 0.16 17.19
C ASP A 32 -4.45 -0.50 18.35
N HIS A 33 -4.30 -1.82 18.28
CA HIS A 33 -3.61 -2.63 19.26
C HIS A 33 -2.14 -2.82 18.90
N LEU A 34 -1.26 -2.37 19.80
CA LEU A 34 0.16 -2.64 19.75
C LEU A 34 0.59 -3.32 21.05
N ASP A 35 1.06 -4.56 20.95
CA ASP A 35 1.52 -5.38 22.09
C ASP A 35 0.50 -5.45 23.25
N GLY A 36 -0.78 -5.58 22.91
CA GLY A 36 -1.88 -5.68 23.87
C GLY A 36 -2.36 -4.35 24.45
N GLN A 37 -1.79 -3.22 24.02
CA GLN A 37 -2.21 -1.87 24.42
C GLN A 37 -2.91 -1.16 23.27
N ILE A 38 -3.94 -0.36 23.58
CA ILE A 38 -4.54 0.54 22.60
C ILE A 38 -3.61 1.75 22.45
N VAL A 39 -3.21 2.05 21.22
CA VAL A 39 -2.35 3.17 20.86
C VAL A 39 -2.97 3.97 19.72
N GLN A 40 -2.57 5.23 19.58
CA GLN A 40 -2.83 6.01 18.36
C GLN A 40 -1.94 5.47 17.24
N ALA A 41 -2.54 5.23 16.08
CA ALA A 41 -1.86 4.87 14.85
C ALA A 41 -2.02 5.98 13.81
N PHE A 42 -0.93 6.33 13.13
CA PHE A 42 -0.95 7.23 11.97
C PHE A 42 -1.14 6.40 10.70
N VAL A 43 -2.15 6.72 9.90
CA VAL A 43 -2.43 6.02 8.65
C VAL A 43 -2.22 6.96 7.48
N GLY A 44 -1.40 6.54 6.52
CA GLY A 44 -1.15 7.26 5.28
C GLY A 44 -1.41 6.36 4.07
N ILE A 45 -2.08 6.90 3.06
CA ILE A 45 -2.28 6.21 1.77
C ILE A 45 -1.46 6.91 0.69
N LEU A 46 -0.42 6.24 0.21
CA LEU A 46 0.37 6.71 -0.92
C LEU A 46 -0.41 6.50 -2.23
N ARG A 47 -0.45 7.54 -3.05
CA ARG A 47 -0.99 7.49 -4.39
C ARG A 47 0.08 6.91 -5.31
N THR A 48 -0.13 5.68 -5.75
CA THR A 48 0.75 4.95 -6.69
C THR A 48 0.14 4.89 -8.09
N ARG A 49 0.80 4.19 -9.01
CA ARG A 49 0.19 3.81 -10.29
C ARG A 49 -1.07 2.94 -10.12
N GLY A 50 -1.24 2.30 -8.96
CA GLY A 50 -2.35 1.41 -8.62
C GLY A 50 -2.03 -0.06 -8.80
N CYS A 51 -2.80 -0.89 -8.10
CA CYS A 51 -2.65 -2.33 -8.04
C CYS A 51 -2.45 -2.97 -9.43
N TYR A 52 -1.34 -3.69 -9.61
CA TYR A 52 -1.06 -4.50 -10.81
C TYR A 52 -2.29 -5.30 -11.28
N TRP A 53 -2.96 -5.98 -10.36
CA TRP A 53 -4.10 -6.81 -10.69
C TRP A 53 -5.33 -6.01 -11.10
N ALA A 54 -5.56 -4.85 -10.48
CA ALA A 54 -6.69 -3.99 -10.84
C ALA A 54 -6.58 -3.41 -12.26
N LEU A 55 -5.36 -3.30 -12.80
CA LEU A 55 -5.12 -2.83 -14.16
C LEU A 55 -5.50 -3.86 -15.24
N THR A 56 -5.56 -5.16 -14.90
CA THR A 56 -5.80 -6.26 -15.86
C THR A 56 -7.13 -6.98 -15.66
N GLY A 57 -7.54 -7.23 -14.42
CA GLY A 57 -8.72 -8.05 -14.12
C GLY A 57 -9.38 -7.72 -12.78
N GLY A 58 -8.57 -7.48 -11.76
CA GLY A 58 -8.91 -6.89 -10.47
C GLY A 58 -9.85 -7.70 -9.57
N CYS A 59 -9.70 -7.52 -8.26
CA CYS A 59 -10.61 -8.13 -7.28
C CYS A 59 -12.01 -7.53 -7.41
N THR A 60 -13.05 -8.35 -7.42
CA THR A 60 -14.44 -7.91 -7.65
C THR A 60 -14.94 -6.87 -6.66
N MET A 61 -14.45 -6.92 -5.42
CA MET A 61 -14.84 -6.01 -4.33
C MET A 61 -13.97 -4.75 -4.24
N CYS A 62 -12.83 -4.71 -4.94
CA CYS A 62 -11.82 -3.67 -4.75
C CYS A 62 -12.12 -2.42 -5.59
N GLY A 63 -12.35 -1.29 -4.91
CA GLY A 63 -12.59 0.03 -5.50
C GLY A 63 -11.37 0.96 -5.54
N TYR A 64 -10.27 0.61 -4.88
CA TYR A 64 -9.09 1.47 -4.66
C TYR A 64 -8.39 1.94 -5.94
N ILE A 65 -8.61 1.26 -7.06
CA ILE A 65 -8.11 1.74 -8.35
C ILE A 65 -8.53 3.20 -8.60
N LYS A 66 -9.70 3.65 -8.11
CA LYS A 66 -10.13 5.05 -8.23
C LYS A 66 -9.15 6.06 -7.63
N ASP A 67 -8.40 5.67 -6.61
CA ASP A 67 -7.46 6.55 -5.90
C ASP A 67 -6.07 6.58 -6.55
N ALA A 68 -5.79 5.60 -7.40
CA ALA A 68 -4.55 5.48 -8.15
C ALA A 68 -4.38 6.57 -9.19
N TYR A 69 -3.14 6.79 -9.59
CA TYR A 69 -2.79 7.75 -10.62
C TYR A 69 -2.70 7.13 -12.02
N MET A 70 -2.56 5.81 -12.10
CA MET A 70 -2.67 5.02 -13.34
C MET A 70 -1.64 5.36 -14.42
N ARG A 71 -0.51 5.91 -13.98
CA ARG A 71 0.76 5.94 -14.70
C ARG A 71 1.89 5.66 -13.72
N ASP A 72 3.04 5.28 -14.24
CA ASP A 72 4.24 5.21 -13.44
C ASP A 72 4.57 6.59 -12.86
N LEU A 73 4.96 6.63 -11.58
CA LEU A 73 5.33 7.86 -10.89
C LEU A 73 6.82 8.10 -11.03
N ASP A 74 7.19 9.38 -11.10
CA ASP A 74 8.58 9.75 -10.91
C ASP A 74 8.93 9.53 -9.41
N PRO A 75 10.10 8.95 -9.07
CA PRO A 75 10.49 8.77 -7.67
C PRO A 75 10.43 10.05 -6.82
N SER A 76 10.64 11.23 -7.41
CA SER A 76 10.48 12.52 -6.72
C SER A 76 9.03 12.84 -6.34
N GLU A 77 8.05 12.35 -7.10
CA GLU A 77 6.62 12.52 -6.79
C GLU A 77 6.26 11.70 -5.56
N LEU A 78 6.72 10.44 -5.49
CA LEU A 78 6.51 9.57 -4.34
C LEU A 78 7.23 10.09 -3.09
N ARG A 79 8.49 10.54 -3.21
CA ARG A 79 9.20 11.23 -2.12
C ARG A 79 8.47 12.46 -1.61
N ALA A 80 7.85 13.25 -2.49
CA ALA A 80 7.05 14.39 -2.07
C ALA A 80 5.82 13.97 -1.25
N GLN A 81 5.17 12.84 -1.59
CA GLN A 81 4.07 12.30 -0.80
C GLN A 81 4.54 11.78 0.57
N ILE A 82 5.65 11.05 0.61
CA ILE A 82 6.23 10.53 1.86
C ILE A 82 6.61 11.70 2.78
N LYS A 83 7.28 12.73 2.24
CA LYS A 83 7.61 13.96 2.98
C LYS A 83 6.36 14.65 3.51
N TYR A 84 5.32 14.76 2.69
CA TYR A 84 4.06 15.37 3.11
C TYR A 84 3.41 14.61 4.27
N LEU A 85 3.38 13.27 4.21
CA LEU A 85 2.89 12.47 5.34
C LEU A 85 3.77 12.64 6.59
N GLY A 86 5.08 12.76 6.41
CA GLY A 86 6.04 13.04 7.50
C GLY A 86 5.81 14.38 8.19
N GLU A 87 5.41 15.42 7.45
CA GLU A 87 5.04 16.73 8.01
C GLU A 87 3.77 16.66 8.88
N GLU A 88 2.89 15.70 8.60
CA GLU A 88 1.64 15.48 9.32
C GLU A 88 1.77 14.45 10.45
N TYR A 89 2.84 13.66 10.46
CA TYR A 89 3.15 12.66 11.49
C TYR A 89 3.58 13.34 12.79
N SER A 90 3.10 12.83 13.93
CA SER A 90 3.30 13.46 15.25
C SER A 90 3.92 12.51 16.28
N GLY A 91 4.61 11.46 15.83
CA GLY A 91 5.27 10.50 16.71
C GLY A 91 4.37 9.35 17.18
N GLU A 92 3.30 9.06 16.46
CA GLU A 92 2.44 7.91 16.74
C GLU A 92 3.26 6.60 16.74
N PRO A 93 3.17 5.75 17.78
CA PRO A 93 4.03 4.57 17.90
C PRO A 93 3.74 3.50 16.84
N TYR A 94 2.61 3.59 16.13
CA TYR A 94 2.23 2.69 15.07
C TYR A 94 1.91 3.50 13.81
N VAL A 95 2.57 3.17 12.70
CA VAL A 95 2.32 3.78 11.40
C VAL A 95 1.83 2.72 10.42
N LYS A 96 0.80 3.03 9.65
CA LYS A 96 0.29 2.17 8.57
C LYS A 96 0.42 2.88 7.24
N ILE A 97 1.20 2.31 6.33
CA ILE A 97 1.37 2.83 4.98
C ILE A 97 0.65 1.90 4.01
N PHE A 98 -0.45 2.40 3.49
CA PHE A 98 -1.20 1.75 2.43
C PHE A 98 -0.83 2.33 1.09
N THR A 99 -1.05 1.54 0.04
CA THR A 99 -1.13 2.05 -1.31
C THR A 99 -2.55 1.78 -1.81
N SER A 100 -2.83 2.04 -3.09
CA SER A 100 -4.06 1.55 -3.70
C SER A 100 -3.79 0.21 -4.42
N GLY A 101 -2.95 -0.62 -3.82
CA GLY A 101 -2.34 -1.77 -4.47
C GLY A 101 -1.42 -2.59 -3.56
N SER A 102 -0.12 -2.60 -3.86
CA SER A 102 0.85 -3.43 -3.16
C SER A 102 2.14 -2.65 -2.91
N PHE A 103 2.50 -2.45 -1.65
CA PHE A 103 3.72 -1.73 -1.27
C PHE A 103 4.99 -2.45 -1.77
N LEU A 104 4.99 -3.79 -1.85
CA LEU A 104 6.14 -4.53 -2.36
C LEU A 104 6.14 -4.74 -3.88
N ASP A 105 5.15 -4.20 -4.61
CA ASP A 105 5.23 -4.18 -6.08
C ASP A 105 6.26 -3.12 -6.49
N PRO A 106 7.40 -3.49 -7.11
CA PRO A 106 8.43 -2.54 -7.50
C PRO A 106 7.96 -1.51 -8.54
N ASN A 107 6.84 -1.77 -9.22
CA ASN A 107 6.24 -0.79 -10.12
C ASN A 107 5.41 0.26 -9.37
N GLU A 108 4.93 -0.06 -8.16
CA GLU A 108 4.20 0.88 -7.31
C GLU A 108 5.14 1.65 -6.38
N ILE A 109 5.97 0.93 -5.63
CA ILE A 109 6.97 1.49 -4.70
C ILE A 109 8.33 0.81 -4.97
N PRO A 110 9.25 1.51 -5.66
CA PRO A 110 10.61 1.04 -5.83
C PRO A 110 11.32 0.80 -4.48
N CYS A 111 12.22 -0.19 -4.41
CA CYS A 111 12.87 -0.56 -3.15
C CYS A 111 13.71 0.55 -2.51
N GLU A 112 14.22 1.49 -3.31
CA GLU A 112 14.89 2.72 -2.84
C GLU A 112 13.98 3.59 -1.95
N MET A 113 12.67 3.49 -2.09
CA MET A 113 11.69 4.26 -1.29
C MET A 113 11.45 3.65 0.08
N TYR A 114 11.85 2.39 0.32
CA TYR A 114 11.60 1.72 1.60
C TYR A 114 12.35 2.45 2.73
N GLU A 115 13.58 2.85 2.45
CA GLU A 115 14.38 3.64 3.39
C GLU A 115 13.81 5.04 3.58
N ASP A 116 13.32 5.69 2.52
CA ASP A 116 12.67 7.00 2.61
C ASP A 116 11.46 6.94 3.57
N VAL A 117 10.61 5.90 3.45
CA VAL A 117 9.47 5.69 4.36
C VAL A 117 9.94 5.46 5.79
N LEU A 118 10.84 4.50 6.02
CA LEU A 118 11.30 4.16 7.37
C LEU A 118 12.02 5.32 8.05
N SER A 119 12.79 6.12 7.29
CA SER A 119 13.46 7.30 7.82
C SER A 119 12.49 8.38 8.25
N VAL A 120 11.43 8.63 7.47
CA VAL A 120 10.43 9.66 7.79
C VAL A 120 9.62 9.30 9.03
N PHE A 121 9.33 8.03 9.23
CA PHE A 121 8.56 7.54 10.38
C PHE A 121 9.46 6.89 11.45
N SER A 122 10.69 7.38 11.61
CA SER A 122 11.71 6.72 12.44
C SER A 122 11.40 6.68 13.94
N ASP A 123 10.49 7.53 14.43
CA ASP A 123 10.02 7.50 15.82
C ASP A 123 8.98 6.39 16.08
N ALA A 124 8.44 5.75 15.03
CA ALA A 124 7.44 4.70 15.17
C ALA A 124 8.09 3.42 15.72
N LYS A 125 7.36 2.69 16.57
CA LYS A 125 7.78 1.35 17.01
C LYS A 125 7.49 0.29 15.96
N VAL A 126 6.40 0.49 15.22
CA VAL A 126 5.93 -0.44 14.19
C VAL A 126 5.51 0.34 12.95
N ILE A 127 5.92 -0.16 11.78
CA ILE A 127 5.37 0.25 10.49
C ILE A 127 4.71 -0.97 9.83
N SER A 128 3.40 -0.88 9.61
CA SER A 128 2.65 -1.85 8.81
C SER A 128 2.54 -1.39 7.37
N ILE A 129 2.85 -2.28 6.43
CA ILE A 129 2.68 -2.10 4.99
C ILE A 129 1.74 -3.17 4.45
N GLU A 130 0.98 -2.86 3.40
CA GLU A 130 0.19 -3.86 2.70
C GLU A 130 0.89 -4.42 1.46
N SER A 131 0.69 -5.69 1.17
CA SER A 131 1.18 -6.28 -0.08
C SER A 131 0.30 -7.43 -0.57
N ARG A 132 0.28 -7.61 -1.89
CA ARG A 132 -0.14 -8.90 -2.46
C ARG A 132 0.96 -9.93 -2.20
N PRO A 133 0.60 -11.21 -1.96
CA PRO A 133 1.57 -12.22 -1.56
C PRO A 133 2.63 -12.50 -2.64
N GLU A 134 2.30 -12.39 -3.93
CA GLU A 134 3.29 -12.64 -5.00
C GLU A 134 4.46 -11.64 -5.05
N PHE A 135 4.35 -10.51 -4.35
CA PHE A 135 5.41 -9.51 -4.24
C PHE A 135 6.26 -9.67 -2.97
N VAL A 136 5.85 -10.56 -2.06
CA VAL A 136 6.64 -10.89 -0.86
C VAL A 136 7.74 -11.86 -1.28
N LYS A 137 8.92 -11.34 -1.55
CA LYS A 137 10.08 -12.11 -2.03
C LYS A 137 11.23 -12.05 -1.05
N ASP A 138 12.08 -13.08 -1.04
CA ASP A 138 13.26 -13.16 -0.18
C ASP A 138 14.16 -11.92 -0.31
N GLU A 139 14.33 -11.39 -1.51
CA GLU A 139 15.14 -10.18 -1.74
C GLU A 139 14.54 -8.97 -1.02
N THR A 140 13.23 -8.75 -1.15
CA THR A 140 12.52 -7.65 -0.48
C THR A 140 12.54 -7.81 1.04
N LEU A 141 12.35 -9.03 1.55
CA LEU A 141 12.40 -9.32 2.98
C LEU A 141 13.80 -9.07 3.58
N LYS A 142 14.86 -9.42 2.85
CA LYS A 142 16.24 -9.13 3.27
C LYS A 142 16.52 -7.62 3.35
N ILE A 143 15.98 -6.83 2.43
CA ILE A 143 16.10 -5.37 2.47
C ILE A 143 15.36 -4.83 3.69
N LEU A 144 14.09 -5.21 3.86
CA LEU A 144 13.27 -4.77 4.99
C LEU A 144 13.88 -5.17 6.34
N SER A 145 14.41 -6.39 6.47
CA SER A 145 15.08 -6.84 7.69
C SER A 145 16.28 -5.94 8.04
N ARG A 146 17.13 -5.60 7.07
CA ARG A 146 18.26 -4.69 7.30
C ARG A 146 17.81 -3.29 7.71
N LEU A 147 16.74 -2.78 7.10
CA LEU A 147 16.20 -1.47 7.45
C LEU A 147 15.51 -1.49 8.83
N SER A 148 14.82 -2.58 9.16
CA SER A 148 14.21 -2.82 10.47
C SER A 148 15.26 -2.74 11.58
N ASP A 149 16.40 -3.41 11.39
CA ASP A 149 17.54 -3.33 12.32
C ASP A 149 18.14 -1.92 12.38
N LYS A 150 18.32 -1.27 11.22
CA LYS A 150 18.92 0.07 11.11
C LYS A 150 18.12 1.13 11.88
N PHE A 151 16.80 1.12 11.73
CA PHE A 151 15.92 2.13 12.34
C PHE A 151 15.33 1.67 13.69
N ASN A 152 15.57 0.42 14.10
CA ASN A 152 14.96 -0.20 15.28
C ASN A 152 13.41 -0.15 15.23
N ILE A 153 12.85 -0.46 14.06
CA ILE A 153 11.41 -0.45 13.78
C ILE A 153 10.97 -1.87 13.42
N ARG A 154 9.94 -2.40 14.06
CA ARG A 154 9.30 -3.65 13.62
C ARG A 154 8.47 -3.40 12.37
N ILE A 155 8.70 -4.20 11.33
CA ILE A 155 7.95 -4.11 10.08
C ILE A 155 6.89 -5.21 10.06
N GLU A 156 5.63 -4.83 9.83
CA GLU A 156 4.51 -5.75 9.64
C GLU A 156 4.08 -5.72 8.18
N ILE A 157 3.83 -6.90 7.61
CA ILE A 157 3.39 -7.03 6.21
C ILE A 157 1.99 -7.64 6.22
N SER A 158 1.00 -6.80 5.93
CA SER A 158 -0.40 -7.18 5.81
C SER A 158 -0.66 -7.80 4.43
N ILE A 159 -1.09 -9.07 4.41
CA ILE A 159 -1.33 -9.81 3.17
C ILE A 159 -2.82 -9.87 2.86
N GLY A 160 -3.20 -9.35 1.68
CA GLY A 160 -4.57 -9.43 1.18
C GLY A 160 -4.96 -10.83 0.68
N LEU A 161 -5.15 -11.78 1.59
CA LEU A 161 -5.59 -13.15 1.29
C LEU A 161 -7.08 -13.23 0.94
N GLU A 162 -7.92 -12.49 1.68
CA GLU A 162 -9.39 -12.42 1.59
C GLU A 162 -10.18 -13.71 1.88
N SER A 163 -9.73 -14.86 1.40
CA SER A 163 -10.38 -16.15 1.65
C SER A 163 -9.41 -17.30 1.45
N SER A 164 -9.47 -18.32 2.31
CA SER A 164 -8.77 -19.60 2.14
C SER A 164 -9.57 -20.63 1.34
N ASN A 165 -10.81 -20.32 0.94
CA ASN A 165 -11.61 -21.21 0.11
C ASN A 165 -11.35 -20.92 -1.37
N GLU A 166 -10.73 -21.88 -2.07
CA GLU A 166 -10.30 -21.71 -3.46
C GLU A 166 -11.45 -21.32 -4.41
N GLN A 167 -12.66 -21.84 -4.18
CA GLN A 167 -13.81 -21.49 -5.02
C GLN A 167 -14.23 -20.03 -4.83
N ILE A 168 -14.32 -19.55 -3.58
CA ILE A 168 -14.62 -18.14 -3.28
C ILE A 168 -13.52 -17.25 -3.84
N PHE A 169 -12.28 -17.60 -3.53
CA PHE A 169 -11.08 -16.86 -3.89
C PHE A 169 -10.92 -16.67 -5.41
N ARG A 170 -11.11 -17.74 -6.20
CA ARG A 170 -11.00 -17.68 -7.66
C ARG A 170 -12.27 -17.14 -8.33
N LYS A 171 -13.46 -17.61 -7.93
CA LYS A 171 -14.69 -17.36 -8.70
C LYS A 171 -15.51 -16.17 -8.23
N LEU A 172 -15.41 -15.79 -6.96
CA LEU A 172 -16.17 -14.67 -6.41
C LEU A 172 -15.29 -13.43 -6.22
N ILE A 173 -14.10 -13.59 -5.67
CA ILE A 173 -13.16 -12.49 -5.39
C ILE A 173 -12.32 -12.17 -6.63
N ASN A 174 -11.99 -13.16 -7.45
CA ASN A 174 -11.10 -13.04 -8.61
C ASN A 174 -9.74 -12.44 -8.22
N LYS A 175 -9.00 -13.10 -7.32
CA LYS A 175 -7.80 -12.51 -6.71
C LYS A 175 -6.52 -12.63 -7.56
N GLY A 176 -6.51 -13.51 -8.58
CA GLY A 176 -5.46 -13.58 -9.59
C GLY A 176 -4.17 -14.30 -9.18
N PHE A 177 -4.07 -14.82 -7.95
CA PHE A 177 -3.02 -15.77 -7.52
C PHE A 177 -3.63 -17.13 -7.17
N SER A 178 -2.86 -18.06 -6.61
CA SER A 178 -3.34 -19.34 -6.08
C SER A 178 -2.85 -19.52 -4.64
N ILE A 179 -3.64 -20.19 -3.80
CA ILE A 179 -3.34 -20.52 -2.39
C ILE A 179 -2.99 -22.00 -2.32
#